data_AF-A0AAC8Q5Z2-F1
#
_entry.id   AF-A0AAC8Q5Z2-F1
#
_cell.length_a   1.000
_cell.length_b   1.000
_cell.length_c   1.000
_cell.angle_alpha   90.00
_cell.angle_beta   90.00
_cell.angle_gamma   90.00
#
_symmetry.space_group_name_H-M   'P 1'
#
loop_
_entity.id
_entity.type
_entity.pdbx_description
1 polymer ?
#
loop_
_entity_poly.entity_id
_entity_poly.type
_entity_poly.pdbx_seq_one_letter_code
_entity_poly.pdbx_strand_id
1 'polypeptide(L)'
;MEMGDPGTSPTVEAIAGKDRTSRLFTKKGKSLVKDANAKQNDGKILCENCKVETVPGEKHVKDVTPPSNEAQVDHIIPKAKGGKGEPSNGQVLCRDCNIKKSDKPE
;
A
#
# COMPACT_ATOMS: atom_id res chain seq x y z
N MET A 1 -33.63 -2.33 15.22
CA MET A 1 -32.82 -1.89 14.05
C MET A 1 -31.44 -2.47 14.27
N GLU A 2 -31.24 -3.73 13.89
CA GLU A 2 -29.92 -4.36 13.95
C GLU A 2 -29.16 -3.91 12.71
N MET A 3 -28.15 -3.07 12.92
CA MET A 3 -27.22 -2.69 11.87
C MET A 3 -26.27 -3.87 11.67
N GLY A 4 -26.56 -4.66 10.65
CA GLY A 4 -25.75 -5.81 10.24
C GLY A 4 -24.30 -5.42 10.04
N ASP A 5 -23.44 -6.14 10.72
CA ASP A 5 -21.99 -6.09 10.65
C ASP A 5 -21.53 -6.29 9.18
N PRO A 6 -20.85 -5.32 8.54
CA PRO A 6 -20.41 -5.47 7.17
C PRO A 6 -19.20 -6.40 7.15
N GLY A 7 -19.49 -7.69 6.99
CA GLY A 7 -18.67 -8.69 6.31
C GLY A 7 -17.17 -8.55 6.50
N THR A 8 -16.65 -9.17 7.56
CA THR A 8 -15.25 -9.59 7.63
C THR A 8 -14.94 -10.42 6.38
N SER A 9 -14.32 -9.76 5.39
CA SER A 9 -13.89 -10.37 4.15
C SER A 9 -12.73 -11.34 4.47
N PRO A 10 -12.75 -12.59 3.98
CA PRO A 10 -11.85 -13.66 4.43
C PRO A 10 -10.43 -13.53 3.82
N THR A 11 -9.75 -12.39 4.00
CA THR A 11 -8.47 -12.11 3.33
C THR A 11 -7.34 -11.50 4.18
N VAL A 12 -7.59 -11.13 5.45
CA VAL A 12 -6.55 -10.58 6.35
C VAL A 12 -5.85 -11.64 7.23
N GLU A 13 -6.57 -12.66 7.69
CA GLU A 13 -6.05 -13.61 8.68
C GLU A 13 -5.01 -14.61 8.11
N ALA A 14 -5.07 -14.93 6.81
CA ALA A 14 -4.16 -15.91 6.20
C ALA A 14 -2.70 -15.41 6.06
N ILE A 15 -2.44 -14.12 6.33
CA ILE A 15 -1.07 -13.56 6.40
C ILE A 15 -0.61 -13.37 7.86
N ALA A 16 -1.51 -13.56 8.84
CA ALA A 16 -1.28 -13.29 10.26
C ALA A 16 -0.52 -14.41 11.00
N GLY A 17 -0.26 -15.55 10.35
CA GLY A 17 0.39 -16.71 10.98
C GLY A 17 1.92 -16.63 11.12
N LYS A 18 2.58 -15.60 10.59
CA LYS A 18 4.04 -15.39 10.73
C LYS A 18 4.29 -13.93 11.09
N ASP A 19 5.11 -13.67 12.10
CA ASP A 19 5.53 -12.30 12.44
C ASP A 19 6.15 -11.60 11.20
N ARG A 20 5.55 -10.48 10.80
CA ARG A 20 5.97 -9.66 9.65
C ARG A 20 6.63 -8.35 10.09
N THR A 21 7.05 -8.26 11.35
CA THR A 21 7.70 -7.07 11.90
C THR A 21 8.97 -6.76 11.10
N SER A 22 9.09 -5.50 10.67
CA SER A 22 10.20 -5.03 9.83
C SER A 22 10.42 -5.82 8.53
N ARG A 23 9.37 -6.48 8.00
CA ARG A 23 9.42 -7.16 6.69
C ARG A 23 8.90 -6.26 5.56
N LEU A 24 9.41 -6.50 4.36
CA LEU A 24 8.82 -5.96 3.13
C LEU A 24 7.48 -6.65 2.83
N PHE A 25 6.55 -5.94 2.19
CA PHE A 25 5.30 -6.53 1.69
C PHE A 25 5.56 -7.69 0.72
N THR A 26 4.72 -8.73 0.78
CA THR A 26 4.68 -9.77 -0.27
C THR A 26 3.99 -9.22 -1.52
N LYS A 27 4.13 -9.91 -2.67
CA LYS A 27 3.36 -9.55 -3.89
C LYS A 27 1.86 -9.52 -3.63
N LYS A 28 1.33 -10.54 -2.93
CA LYS A 28 -0.08 -10.59 -2.51
C LYS A 28 -0.44 -9.44 -1.58
N GLY A 29 0.42 -9.13 -0.60
CA GLY A 29 0.21 -8.00 0.30
C GLY A 29 0.12 -6.66 -0.43
N LYS A 30 0.99 -6.44 -1.42
CA LYS A 30 0.93 -5.25 -2.29
C LYS A 30 -0.37 -5.18 -3.09
N SER A 31 -0.84 -6.31 -3.63
CA SER A 31 -2.13 -6.36 -4.35
C SER A 31 -3.28 -5.95 -3.43
N LEU A 32 -3.36 -6.53 -2.23
CA LEU A 32 -4.43 -6.24 -1.28
C LEU A 32 -4.50 -4.75 -0.88
N VAL A 33 -3.34 -4.10 -0.72
CA VAL A 33 -3.28 -2.64 -0.45
C VAL A 33 -3.82 -1.84 -1.64
N LYS A 34 -3.42 -2.19 -2.87
CA LYS A 34 -3.91 -1.52 -4.08
C LYS A 34 -5.40 -1.75 -4.31
N ASP A 35 -5.88 -2.97 -4.07
CA ASP A 35 -7.29 -3.34 -4.22
C ASP A 35 -8.15 -2.60 -3.18
N ALA A 36 -7.67 -2.47 -1.94
CA ALA A 36 -8.35 -1.69 -0.90
C ALA A 36 -8.45 -0.20 -1.27
N ASN A 37 -7.35 0.39 -1.73
CA ASN A 37 -7.33 1.76 -2.22
C ASN A 37 -8.28 1.95 -3.43
N ALA A 38 -8.25 1.06 -4.42
CA ALA A 38 -9.15 1.12 -5.57
C ALA A 38 -10.63 1.03 -5.16
N LYS A 39 -10.98 0.12 -4.24
CA LYS A 39 -12.36 0.00 -3.72
C LYS A 39 -12.87 1.27 -3.05
N GLN A 40 -11.99 2.05 -2.43
CA GLN A 40 -12.35 3.31 -1.76
C GLN A 40 -12.43 4.49 -2.74
N ASN A 41 -11.92 4.35 -3.95
CA ASN A 41 -11.73 5.44 -4.91
C ASN A 41 -12.35 5.10 -6.28
N ASP A 42 -13.56 4.52 -6.30
CA ASP A 42 -14.32 4.23 -7.53
C ASP A 42 -13.54 3.40 -8.58
N GLY A 43 -12.70 2.47 -8.10
CA GLY A 43 -11.85 1.61 -8.94
C GLY A 43 -10.53 2.25 -9.36
N LYS A 44 -10.29 3.53 -9.04
CA LYS A 44 -9.03 4.23 -9.34
C LYS A 44 -8.02 4.04 -8.23
N ILE A 45 -6.74 3.98 -8.57
CA ILE A 45 -5.69 3.94 -7.56
C ILE A 45 -5.19 5.37 -7.30
N LEU A 46 -5.51 5.93 -6.14
CA LEU A 46 -5.11 7.29 -5.76
C LEU A 46 -3.98 7.27 -4.73
N CYS A 47 -3.06 8.21 -4.84
CA CYS A 47 -2.05 8.45 -3.82
C CYS A 47 -2.71 8.89 -2.50
N GLU A 48 -2.42 8.25 -1.38
CA GLU A 48 -3.03 8.59 -0.10
C GLU A 48 -2.64 9.98 0.40
N ASN A 49 -1.43 10.44 0.10
CA ASN A 49 -0.94 11.75 0.52
C ASN A 49 -1.49 12.91 -0.34
N CYS A 50 -1.32 12.86 -1.67
CA CYS A 50 -1.66 13.98 -2.56
C CYS A 50 -2.91 13.78 -3.44
N LYS A 51 -3.58 12.64 -3.32
CA LYS A 51 -4.82 12.28 -4.04
C LYS A 51 -4.74 12.27 -5.57
N VAL A 52 -3.53 12.33 -6.15
CA VAL A 52 -3.34 12.13 -7.59
C VAL A 52 -3.65 10.70 -8.00
N GLU A 53 -4.29 10.52 -9.15
CA GLU A 53 -4.45 9.21 -9.77
C GLU A 53 -3.09 8.67 -10.22
N THR A 54 -2.78 7.45 -9.80
CA THR A 54 -1.50 6.80 -10.03
C THR A 54 -1.55 5.88 -11.24
N VAL A 55 -0.40 5.71 -11.89
CA VAL A 55 -0.23 4.70 -12.94
C VAL A 55 0.35 3.41 -12.34
N PRO A 56 0.04 2.22 -12.90
CA PRO A 56 0.65 0.97 -12.47
C PRO A 56 2.19 1.05 -12.51
N GLY A 57 2.82 0.47 -11.49
CA GLY A 57 4.28 0.38 -11.44
C GLY A 57 4.83 -0.69 -12.38
N GLU A 58 5.84 -0.33 -13.15
CA GLU A 58 6.49 -1.24 -14.08
C GLU A 58 7.80 -1.81 -13.51
N LYS A 59 8.33 -2.83 -14.19
CA LYS A 59 9.65 -3.36 -13.83
C LYS A 59 10.71 -2.32 -14.15
N HIS A 60 11.61 -2.06 -13.21
CA HIS A 60 12.74 -1.15 -13.40
C HIS A 60 13.52 -1.49 -14.69
N VAL A 61 13.67 -0.49 -15.55
CA VAL A 61 14.52 -0.51 -16.74
C VAL A 61 15.71 0.41 -16.47
N LYS A 62 16.92 -0.05 -16.81
CA LYS A 62 18.14 0.75 -16.64
C LYS A 62 18.03 2.03 -17.45
N ASP A 63 18.47 3.14 -16.87
CA ASP A 63 18.51 4.47 -17.50
C ASP A 63 17.13 5.08 -17.84
N VAL A 64 16.05 4.49 -17.31
CA VAL A 64 14.68 5.02 -17.42
C VAL A 64 14.22 5.50 -16.06
N THR A 65 13.78 6.76 -15.99
CA THR A 65 13.14 7.30 -14.78
C THR A 65 11.63 7.02 -14.86
N PRO A 66 11.04 6.26 -13.92
CA PRO A 66 9.61 6.03 -13.90
C PRO A 66 8.83 7.33 -13.70
N PRO A 67 7.54 7.37 -14.12
CA PRO A 67 6.71 8.57 -13.93
C PRO A 67 6.55 8.92 -12.45
N SER A 68 6.41 10.22 -12.16
CA SER A 68 6.26 10.74 -10.79
C SER A 68 4.99 10.24 -10.08
N ASN A 69 3.95 9.90 -10.84
CA ASN A 69 2.70 9.33 -10.34
C ASN A 69 2.65 7.79 -10.38
N GLU A 70 3.78 7.11 -10.50
CA GLU A 70 3.82 5.64 -10.41
C GLU A 70 3.37 5.14 -9.02
N ALA A 71 2.48 4.14 -8.99
CA ALA A 71 1.91 3.58 -7.78
C ALA A 71 2.92 2.72 -6.98
N GLN A 72 3.31 3.20 -5.82
CA GLN A 72 4.15 2.51 -4.85
C GLN A 72 3.34 2.07 -3.64
N VAL A 73 3.59 0.85 -3.14
CA VAL A 73 3.01 0.38 -1.88
C VAL A 73 4.05 0.60 -0.79
N ASP A 74 3.74 1.51 0.12
CA ASP A 74 4.63 1.92 1.21
C ASP A 74 4.05 1.57 2.57
N HIS A 75 4.92 1.56 3.58
CA HIS A 75 4.54 1.32 4.96
C HIS A 75 4.08 2.61 5.65
N ILE A 76 2.88 2.64 6.24
CA ILE A 76 2.41 3.77 7.07
C ILE A 76 3.39 4.00 8.23
N ILE A 77 3.58 2.99 9.07
CA ILE A 77 4.69 2.93 10.03
C ILE A 77 5.89 2.37 9.29
N PRO A 78 6.99 3.12 9.12
CA PRO A 78 8.14 2.68 8.33
C PRO A 78 8.74 1.38 8.85
N LYS A 79 9.21 0.52 7.92
CA LYS A 79 9.89 -0.75 8.24
C LYS A 79 11.03 -0.58 9.25
N ALA A 80 11.82 0.48 9.09
CA ALA A 80 12.95 0.82 9.96
C ALA A 80 12.53 1.17 11.41
N LYS A 81 11.25 1.51 11.62
CA LYS A 81 10.65 1.86 12.91
C LYS A 81 9.74 0.74 13.44
N GLY A 82 9.94 -0.50 12.99
CA GLY A 82 9.16 -1.66 13.42
C GLY A 82 7.88 -1.90 12.62
N GLY A 83 7.64 -1.15 11.54
CA GLY A 83 6.50 -1.34 10.66
C GLY A 83 6.37 -2.76 10.10
N LYS A 84 5.17 -3.33 10.17
CA LYS A 84 4.87 -4.67 9.67
C LYS A 84 4.66 -4.69 8.16
N GLY A 85 5.15 -5.72 7.49
CA GLY A 85 4.91 -5.97 6.06
C GLY A 85 3.59 -6.67 5.77
N GLU A 86 2.50 -6.13 6.34
CA GLU A 86 1.11 -6.61 6.27
C GLU A 86 0.22 -5.54 5.67
N PRO A 87 -0.84 -5.89 4.90
CA PRO A 87 -1.69 -4.92 4.21
C PRO A 87 -2.27 -3.82 5.10
N SER A 88 -2.53 -4.11 6.38
CA SER A 88 -3.04 -3.14 7.36
C SER A 88 -2.08 -1.98 7.65
N ASN A 89 -0.77 -2.17 7.42
CA ASN A 89 0.24 -1.12 7.52
C ASN A 89 0.67 -0.60 6.14
N GLY A 90 -0.08 -0.94 5.08
CA GLY A 90 0.21 -0.55 3.71
C GLY A 90 -0.64 0.63 3.26
N GLN A 91 -0.04 1.49 2.46
CA GLN A 91 -0.72 2.58 1.76
C GLN A 91 -0.21 2.70 0.32
N VAL A 92 -1.01 3.28 -0.56
CA VAL A 92 -0.54 3.63 -1.91
C VAL A 92 -0.05 5.06 -1.94
N LEU A 93 1.19 5.26 -2.39
CA LEU A 93 1.77 6.57 -2.65
C LEU A 93 2.20 6.68 -4.11
N CYS A 94 2.11 7.87 -4.68
CA CYS A 94 2.86 8.15 -5.89
C CYS A 94 4.37 8.14 -5.61
N ARG A 95 5.18 7.89 -6.64
CA ARG A 95 6.64 7.87 -6.54
C ARG A 95 7.20 9.11 -5.83
N ASP A 96 6.72 10.30 -6.16
CA ASP A 96 7.21 11.54 -5.54
C ASP A 96 6.89 11.64 -4.05
N CYS A 97 5.66 11.28 -3.65
CA CYS A 97 5.28 11.29 -2.23
C CYS A 97 6.03 10.23 -1.46
N ASN A 98 6.18 9.03 -2.03
CA ASN A 98 6.94 7.94 -1.41
C ASN A 98 8.40 8.33 -1.15
N ILE A 99 9.07 8.96 -2.13
CA ILE A 99 10.46 9.44 -1.97
C ILE A 99 10.54 10.51 -0.88
N LYS A 100 9.60 11.47 -0.83
CA LYS A 100 9.56 12.54 0.18
C LYS A 100 9.30 12.01 1.59
N LYS A 101 8.46 10.98 1.71
CA LYS A 101 8.13 10.32 2.97
C LYS A 101 9.35 9.60 3.55
N SER A 102 10.08 8.84 2.73
CA SER A 102 11.26 8.10 3.18
C SER A 102 10.95 7.23 4.42
N ASP A 103 11.68 7.37 5.52
CA ASP A 103 11.49 6.65 6.78
C ASP A 103 10.69 7.45 7.83
N LYS A 104 9.93 8.46 7.41
CA LYS A 104 9.04 9.23 8.29
C LYS A 104 7.72 8.47 8.48
N PRO A 105 7.23 8.32 9.72
CA PRO A 105 5.83 7.97 9.94
C PRO A 105 4.98 9.14 9.44
N GLU A 106 3.85 8.83 8.80
CA GLU A 106 2.82 9.84 8.49
C GLU A 106 2.09 10.30 9.76
#